data_AF-A0A962K646-F1
#
_entry.id   AF-A0A962K646-F1
#
_cell.length_a   1.000
_cell.length_b   1.000
_cell.length_c   1.000
_cell.angle_alpha   90.00
_cell.angle_beta   90.00
_cell.angle_gamma   90.00
#
_symmetry.space_group_name_H-M   'P 1'
#
loop_
_entity.id
_entity.type
_entity.pdbx_description
1 polymer ?
#
loop_
_entity_poly.entity_id
_entity_poly.type
_entity_poly.pdbx_seq_one_letter_code
_entity_poly.pdbx_strand_id
1 'polypeptide(L)'
;MTSKLFTIALLLALSLGLALPATAQLLPGSANSALGRGDRPRPLPMEQAFPYFISLVDDRTVEVTWQIAPEHYLYRHQFNFALQLPDQDSPRPLNFELPDGVAKTDPFFGDIEAYYGLVTARLAVDPAVPQGTLLLIDYQGCAEWGFCYPPQSTSQPLKP
;
A
#
# COMPACT_ATOMS: atom_id res chain seq x y z
N MET A 1 -63.27 -35.40 12.17
CA MET A 1 -64.00 -36.65 11.84
C MET A 1 -64.57 -36.45 10.43
N THR A 2 -64.59 -37.35 9.44
CA THR A 2 -64.09 -38.75 9.22
C THR A 2 -64.28 -39.04 7.70
N SER A 3 -63.60 -39.96 6.99
CA SER A 3 -62.64 -41.01 7.37
C SER A 3 -61.69 -41.38 6.19
N LYS A 4 -60.63 -42.13 6.54
CA LYS A 4 -59.81 -43.14 5.80
C LYS A 4 -60.19 -43.45 4.32
N LEU A 5 -59.25 -43.47 3.37
CA LEU A 5 -58.25 -44.54 3.16
C LEU A 5 -58.84 -45.96 3.13
N PHE A 6 -59.27 -46.44 1.96
CA PHE A 6 -59.29 -47.87 1.61
C PHE A 6 -58.89 -47.99 0.12
N THR A 7 -57.67 -48.41 -0.22
CA THR A 7 -57.16 -49.80 -0.27
C THR A 7 -57.31 -50.41 -1.68
N ILE A 8 -56.19 -50.42 -2.41
CA ILE A 8 -55.71 -51.51 -3.27
C ILE A 8 -56.75 -52.11 -4.24
N ALA A 9 -56.71 -51.66 -5.50
CA ALA A 9 -57.27 -52.40 -6.63
C ALA A 9 -56.27 -52.47 -7.79
N LEU A 10 -55.74 -53.70 -7.98
CA LEU A 10 -55.22 -54.27 -9.22
C LEU A 10 -53.95 -53.67 -9.88
N LEU A 11 -52.87 -54.47 -9.78
CA LEU A 11 -51.68 -54.41 -10.65
C LEU A 11 -52.00 -54.91 -12.07
N LEU A 12 -51.00 -54.77 -12.96
CA LEU A 12 -50.86 -55.35 -14.31
C LEU A 12 -51.47 -54.57 -15.50
N ALA A 13 -50.80 -53.48 -15.89
CA ALA A 13 -50.68 -53.09 -17.29
C ALA A 13 -49.37 -52.31 -17.56
N LEU A 14 -48.84 -52.46 -18.77
CA LEU A 14 -47.82 -51.59 -19.42
C LEU A 14 -46.39 -51.54 -18.83
N SER A 15 -45.74 -52.70 -18.74
CA SER A 15 -44.27 -52.79 -18.73
C SER A 15 -43.68 -52.70 -20.14
N LEU A 16 -43.75 -51.54 -20.80
CA LEU A 16 -42.92 -51.24 -21.98
C LEU A 16 -42.74 -49.73 -22.19
N GLY A 17 -41.53 -49.22 -21.95
CA GLY A 17 -41.26 -47.78 -21.97
C GLY A 17 -39.77 -47.44 -22.02
N LEU A 18 -39.22 -47.45 -23.24
CA LEU A 18 -38.08 -46.64 -23.72
C LEU A 18 -36.85 -46.49 -22.78
N ALA A 19 -35.82 -47.29 -23.04
CA ALA A 19 -34.47 -46.96 -22.61
C ALA A 19 -33.95 -45.75 -23.41
N LEU A 20 -33.90 -44.58 -22.79
CA LEU A 20 -33.20 -43.41 -23.33
C LEU A 20 -31.70 -43.53 -23.04
N PRO A 21 -30.81 -43.32 -24.02
CA PRO A 21 -29.39 -43.23 -23.74
C PRO A 21 -29.12 -41.97 -22.92
N ALA A 22 -28.51 -42.12 -21.75
CA ALA A 22 -28.06 -41.00 -20.93
C ALA A 22 -26.86 -40.30 -21.61
N THR A 23 -27.12 -39.43 -22.58
CA THR A 23 -26.12 -38.49 -23.09
C THR A 23 -25.84 -37.47 -22.00
N ALA A 24 -24.77 -37.70 -21.24
CA ALA A 24 -24.20 -36.72 -20.33
C ALA A 24 -23.71 -35.51 -21.16
N GLN A 25 -24.58 -34.50 -21.28
CA GLN A 25 -24.21 -33.22 -21.87
C GLN A 25 -23.19 -32.56 -20.93
N LEU A 26 -21.92 -32.63 -21.32
CA LEU A 26 -20.88 -31.75 -20.77
C LEU A 26 -21.25 -30.32 -21.16
N LEU A 27 -22.10 -29.69 -20.34
CA LEU A 27 -22.24 -28.25 -20.35
C LEU A 27 -20.83 -27.69 -20.15
N PRO A 28 -20.32 -26.82 -21.05
CA PRO A 28 -19.24 -25.93 -20.68
C PRO A 28 -19.82 -25.01 -19.61
N GLY A 29 -19.70 -25.42 -18.35
CA GLY A 29 -19.96 -24.59 -17.21
C GLY A 29 -19.06 -23.38 -17.37
N SER A 30 -19.65 -22.29 -17.88
CA SER A 30 -18.92 -21.06 -18.11
C SER A 30 -18.32 -20.68 -16.78
N ALA A 31 -16.99 -20.71 -16.70
CA ALA A 31 -16.24 -20.33 -15.53
C ALA A 31 -16.34 -18.82 -15.38
N ASN A 32 -17.54 -18.33 -15.06
CA ASN A 32 -17.79 -17.05 -14.46
C ASN A 32 -17.23 -17.12 -13.04
N SER A 33 -15.90 -17.20 -12.97
CA SER A 33 -15.12 -16.70 -11.87
C SER A 33 -15.48 -15.22 -11.78
N ALA A 34 -16.53 -14.94 -11.02
CA ALA A 34 -16.86 -13.62 -10.53
C ALA A 34 -15.78 -13.23 -9.51
N LEU A 35 -14.55 -13.08 -10.02
CA LEU A 35 -13.51 -12.30 -9.37
C LEU A 35 -14.12 -10.91 -9.24
N GLY A 36 -14.58 -10.62 -8.03
CA GLY A 36 -15.31 -9.39 -7.76
C GLY A 36 -14.44 -8.22 -8.19
N ARG A 37 -14.85 -7.55 -9.27
CA ARG A 37 -14.36 -6.22 -9.64
C ARG A 37 -14.98 -5.22 -8.66
N GLY A 38 -14.69 -5.42 -7.37
CA GLY A 38 -14.86 -4.39 -6.36
C GLY A 38 -14.00 -3.21 -6.76
N ASP A 39 -14.57 -2.02 -6.60
CA ASP A 39 -13.97 -0.76 -7.01
C ASP A 39 -12.85 -0.37 -6.02
N ARG A 40 -11.79 -1.19 -6.00
CA ARG A 40 -10.61 -0.95 -5.16
C ARG A 40 -9.89 0.28 -5.67
N PRO A 41 -9.49 1.22 -4.79
CA PRO A 41 -8.69 2.37 -5.19
C PRO A 41 -7.45 1.91 -5.98
N ARG A 42 -7.16 2.60 -7.08
CA ARG A 42 -5.91 2.39 -7.80
C ARG A 42 -4.80 3.09 -7.01
N PRO A 43 -3.64 2.44 -6.75
CA PRO A 43 -2.50 3.13 -6.17
C PRO A 43 -2.14 4.35 -7.01
N LEU A 44 -1.89 5.48 -6.35
CA LEU A 44 -1.33 6.66 -6.98
C LEU A 44 0.13 6.38 -7.37
N PRO A 45 0.67 7.06 -8.39
CA PRO A 45 2.11 7.14 -8.58
C PRO A 45 2.80 7.64 -7.31
N MET A 46 4.04 7.18 -7.07
CA MET A 46 4.80 7.44 -5.85
C MET A 46 4.91 8.94 -5.54
N GLU A 47 5.22 9.73 -6.57
CA GLU A 47 5.38 11.19 -6.53
C GLU A 47 4.06 11.94 -6.33
N GLN A 48 2.91 11.27 -6.52
CA GLN A 48 1.57 11.82 -6.26
C GLN A 48 1.03 11.41 -4.89
N ALA A 49 1.41 10.23 -4.39
CA ALA A 49 1.08 9.77 -3.05
C ALA A 49 1.87 10.52 -1.97
N PHE A 50 3.14 10.81 -2.23
CA PHE A 50 4.06 11.42 -1.26
C PHE A 50 4.97 12.48 -1.90
N PRO A 51 4.44 13.51 -2.58
CA PRO A 51 5.24 14.63 -3.07
C PRO A 51 5.97 15.31 -1.90
N TYR A 52 7.23 15.66 -2.12
CA TYR A 52 8.02 16.43 -1.16
C TYR A 52 8.77 17.58 -1.83
N PHE A 53 9.15 18.56 -1.02
CA PHE A 53 10.04 19.65 -1.40
C PHE A 53 11.12 19.87 -0.35
N ILE A 54 12.21 20.51 -0.77
CA ILE A 54 13.39 20.79 0.07
C ILE A 54 13.57 22.31 0.14
N SER A 55 13.83 22.83 1.33
CA SER A 55 14.11 24.24 1.58
C SER A 55 15.28 24.42 2.55
N LEU A 56 16.10 25.44 2.33
CA LEU A 56 17.03 25.94 3.33
C LEU A 56 16.28 26.89 4.28
N VAL A 57 16.45 26.71 5.57
CA VAL A 57 15.98 27.65 6.60
C VAL A 57 17.08 28.65 6.97
N ASP A 58 18.32 28.16 7.08
CA ASP A 58 19.53 28.93 7.38
C ASP A 58 20.79 28.18 6.87
N ASP A 59 21.99 28.61 7.29
CA ASP A 59 23.28 28.00 6.91
C ASP A 59 23.51 26.59 7.48
N ARG A 60 22.62 26.10 8.35
CA ARG A 60 22.78 24.86 9.15
C ARG A 60 21.57 23.94 9.10
N THR A 61 20.46 24.40 8.52
CA THR A 61 19.16 23.74 8.65
C THR A 61 18.51 23.57 7.28
N VAL A 62 18.37 22.31 6.87
CA VAL A 62 17.59 21.92 5.69
C VAL A 62 16.26 21.35 6.18
N GLU A 63 15.15 21.78 5.59
CA GLU A 63 13.84 21.18 5.78
C GLU A 63 13.45 20.35 4.55
N VAL A 64 13.00 19.13 4.79
CA VAL A 64 12.33 18.29 3.77
C VAL A 64 10.89 18.12 4.20
N THR A 65 9.95 18.62 3.41
CA THR A 65 8.52 18.60 3.74
C THR A 65 7.75 17.75 2.74
N TRP A 66 7.02 16.75 3.25
CA TRP A 66 6.09 15.92 2.46
C TRP A 66 4.67 16.47 2.57
N GLN A 67 3.97 16.52 1.44
CA GLN A 67 2.53 16.74 1.36
C GLN A 67 1.83 15.42 1.01
N ILE A 68 1.64 14.60 2.03
CA ILE A 68 1.09 13.24 1.93
C ILE A 68 -0.36 13.31 1.42
N ALA A 69 -0.67 12.52 0.39
CA ALA A 69 -1.99 12.46 -0.21
C ALA A 69 -3.06 11.98 0.80
N PRO A 70 -4.34 12.37 0.62
CA PRO A 70 -5.43 11.82 1.43
C PRO A 70 -5.44 10.29 1.43
N GLU A 71 -5.79 9.69 2.56
CA GLU A 71 -5.80 8.23 2.77
C GLU A 71 -4.43 7.54 2.59
N HIS A 72 -3.34 8.29 2.61
CA HIS A 72 -1.96 7.78 2.63
C HIS A 72 -1.24 8.21 3.92
N TYR A 73 -0.23 7.44 4.33
CA TYR A 73 0.61 7.74 5.49
C TYR A 73 2.07 7.33 5.28
N LEU A 74 2.98 8.04 5.94
CA LEU A 74 4.41 7.72 5.99
C LEU A 74 4.79 7.13 7.36
N TYR A 75 5.67 6.14 7.37
CA TYR A 75 6.21 5.52 8.58
C TYR A 75 7.31 6.37 9.20
N ARG A 76 7.15 6.81 10.46
CA ARG A 76 8.20 7.57 11.17
C ARG A 76 9.54 6.83 11.23
N HIS A 77 9.51 5.52 11.46
CA HIS A 77 10.71 4.70 11.61
C HIS A 77 11.45 4.42 10.28
N GLN A 78 10.85 4.75 9.12
CA GLN A 78 11.45 4.55 7.81
C GLN A 78 12.12 5.80 7.23
N PHE A 79 12.07 6.95 7.94
CA PHE A 79 12.84 8.13 7.55
C PHE A 79 14.30 7.94 7.90
N ASN A 80 15.17 8.11 6.90
CA ASN A 80 16.61 8.19 7.11
C ASN A 80 17.23 9.20 6.13
N PHE A 81 18.30 9.86 6.56
CA PHE A 81 18.93 10.96 5.83
C PHE A 81 20.44 10.86 5.91
N ALA A 82 21.12 11.09 4.78
CA ALA A 82 22.57 11.09 4.71
C ALA A 82 23.10 12.07 3.66
N LEU A 83 24.35 12.49 3.78
CA LEU A 83 25.06 13.25 2.75
C LEU A 83 26.06 12.38 2.02
N GLN A 84 25.92 12.29 0.70
CA GLN A 84 26.92 11.74 -0.19
C GLN A 84 27.83 12.87 -0.68
N LEU A 85 29.08 12.90 -0.20
CA LEU A 85 30.08 13.88 -0.63
C LEU A 85 30.75 13.41 -1.94
N PRO A 86 31.23 14.33 -2.81
CA PRO A 86 31.87 13.94 -4.08
C PRO A 86 33.10 13.03 -3.91
N ASP A 87 33.91 13.28 -2.89
CA ASP A 87 35.21 12.62 -2.67
C ASP A 87 35.16 11.58 -1.52
N GLN A 88 34.01 10.95 -1.28
CA GLN A 88 33.81 9.96 -0.21
C GLN A 88 33.03 8.75 -0.71
N ASP A 89 33.51 7.54 -0.48
CA ASP A 89 32.84 6.31 -0.95
C ASP A 89 31.59 5.93 -0.16
N SER A 90 31.38 6.52 1.02
CA SER A 90 30.27 6.18 1.93
C SER A 90 29.46 7.41 2.32
N PRO A 91 28.11 7.35 2.32
CA PRO A 91 27.27 8.42 2.83
C PRO A 91 27.51 8.69 4.32
N ARG A 92 27.51 9.97 4.72
CA ARG A 92 27.53 10.40 6.12
C ARG A 92 26.09 10.55 6.64
N PRO A 93 25.63 9.74 7.61
CA PRO A 93 24.30 9.94 8.22
C PRO A 93 24.14 11.35 8.80
N LEU A 94 22.93 11.89 8.74
CA LEU A 94 22.57 13.17 9.33
C LEU A 94 21.79 12.98 10.64
N ASN A 95 21.97 13.93 11.56
CA ASN A 95 21.03 14.11 12.66
C ASN A 95 19.80 14.85 12.13
N PHE A 96 18.62 14.38 12.51
CA PHE A 96 17.35 14.99 12.10
C PHE A 96 16.31 14.97 13.21
N GLU A 97 15.42 15.95 13.16
CA GLU A 97 14.23 16.03 13.99
C GLU A 97 12.98 15.83 13.13
N LEU A 98 12.03 15.07 13.66
CA LEU A 98 10.68 14.91 13.13
C LEU A 98 9.67 15.26 14.24
N PRO A 99 8.50 15.84 13.90
CA PRO A 99 7.44 16.09 14.87
C PRO A 99 6.86 14.77 15.42
N ASP A 100 6.04 14.86 16.46
CA ASP A 100 5.24 13.72 16.91
C ASP A 100 4.20 13.34 15.84
N GLY A 101 4.07 12.05 15.56
CA GLY A 101 3.09 11.48 14.65
C GLY A 101 1.88 10.86 15.35
N VAL A 102 1.09 10.10 14.58
CA VAL A 102 -0.11 9.41 15.06
C VAL A 102 0.22 7.95 15.32
N ALA A 103 0.02 7.49 16.56
CA ALA A 103 0.12 6.07 16.89
C ALA A 103 -0.93 5.25 16.12
N LYS A 104 -0.51 4.20 15.42
CA LYS A 104 -1.35 3.33 14.59
C LYS A 104 -0.88 1.88 14.75
N THR A 105 -1.81 0.94 14.78
CA THR A 105 -1.50 -0.48 14.55
C THR A 105 -1.86 -0.84 13.11
N ASP A 106 -0.91 -1.37 12.34
CA ASP A 106 -1.11 -1.80 10.96
C ASP A 106 -0.68 -3.27 10.74
N PRO A 107 -1.11 -3.92 9.64
CA PRO A 107 -0.86 -5.36 9.42
C PRO A 107 0.53 -5.70 8.88
N PHE A 108 1.40 -4.72 8.64
CA PHE A 108 2.75 -4.89 8.09
C PHE A 108 3.82 -4.81 9.17
N PHE A 109 3.74 -3.80 10.05
CA PHE A 109 4.73 -3.55 11.10
C PHE A 109 4.16 -3.65 12.52
N GLY A 110 2.84 -3.78 12.69
CA GLY A 110 2.20 -3.77 14.00
C GLY A 110 2.09 -2.34 14.51
N ASP A 111 2.53 -2.09 15.74
CA ASP A 111 2.46 -0.76 16.36
C ASP A 111 3.53 0.18 15.81
N ILE A 112 3.08 1.27 15.19
CA ILE A 112 3.90 2.27 14.51
C ILE A 112 3.49 3.69 14.91
N GLU A 113 4.27 4.66 14.43
CA GLU A 113 3.95 6.07 14.42
C GLU A 113 3.89 6.55 12.96
N ALA A 114 2.75 7.11 12.57
CA ALA A 114 2.38 7.44 11.20
C ALA A 114 2.20 8.96 11.01
N TYR A 115 2.62 9.48 9.86
CA TYR A 115 2.33 10.86 9.45
C TYR A 115 1.28 10.93 8.36
N TYR A 116 0.45 11.98 8.42
CA TYR A 116 -0.62 12.29 7.47
C TYR A 116 -0.58 13.78 7.13
N GLY A 117 -1.03 14.15 5.93
CA GLY A 117 -1.12 15.56 5.51
C GLY A 117 0.25 16.21 5.30
N LEU A 118 0.80 16.85 6.33
CA LEU A 118 2.11 17.51 6.28
C LEU A 118 3.05 16.92 7.34
N VAL A 119 4.26 16.59 6.93
CA VAL A 119 5.38 16.30 7.85
C VAL A 119 6.65 16.96 7.31
N THR A 120 7.39 17.63 8.19
CA THR A 120 8.65 18.29 7.90
C THR A 120 9.75 17.65 8.73
N ALA A 121 10.77 17.11 8.06
CA ALA A 121 12.02 16.69 8.69
C ALA A 121 12.99 17.88 8.71
N ARG A 122 13.56 18.18 9.88
CA ARG A 122 14.61 19.19 10.06
C ARG A 122 15.95 18.51 10.14
N LEU A 123 16.82 18.75 9.17
CA LEU A 123 18.14 18.12 9.04
C LEU A 123 19.21 19.13 9.46
N ALA A 124 20.04 18.75 10.43
CA ALA A 124 21.21 19.54 10.80
C ALA A 124 22.35 19.27 9.80
N VAL A 125 22.84 20.32 9.13
CA VAL A 125 23.93 20.26 8.15
C VAL A 125 25.10 21.17 8.57
N ASP A 126 26.31 20.80 8.18
CA ASP A 126 27.50 21.63 8.38
C ASP A 126 27.47 22.82 7.40
N PRO A 127 27.75 24.08 7.80
CA PRO A 127 27.76 25.24 6.88
C PRO A 127 28.74 25.14 5.70
N ALA A 128 29.72 24.24 5.79
CA ALA A 128 30.80 24.06 4.81
C ALA A 128 30.65 22.74 4.03
N VAL A 129 29.43 22.40 3.60
CA VAL A 129 29.23 21.24 2.72
C VAL A 129 29.90 21.49 1.35
N PRO A 130 30.71 20.55 0.82
CA PRO A 130 31.30 20.69 -0.51
C PRO A 130 30.25 20.87 -1.63
N GLN A 131 30.61 21.66 -2.64
CA GLN A 131 29.79 21.78 -3.85
C GLN A 131 29.64 20.41 -4.52
N GLY A 132 28.41 20.04 -4.88
CA GLY A 132 28.11 18.76 -5.51
C GLY A 132 27.75 17.63 -4.53
N THR A 133 27.72 17.90 -3.22
CA THR A 133 27.12 16.97 -2.26
C THR A 133 25.65 16.71 -2.58
N LEU A 134 25.25 15.44 -2.41
CA LEU A 134 23.87 14.99 -2.56
C LEU A 134 23.28 14.67 -1.20
N LEU A 135 22.05 15.14 -0.94
CA LEU A 135 21.21 14.69 0.15
C LEU A 135 20.51 13.40 -0.27
N LEU A 136 20.80 12.31 0.44
CA LEU A 136 20.09 11.05 0.33
C LEU A 136 18.91 11.07 1.30
N ILE A 137 17.74 10.65 0.80
CA ILE A 137 16.46 10.67 1.52
C ILE A 137 15.81 9.29 1.35
N ASP A 138 15.73 8.55 2.45
CA ASP A 138 14.97 7.30 2.53
C ASP A 138 13.64 7.53 3.26
N TYR A 139 12.57 6.92 2.75
CA TYR A 139 11.23 6.97 3.34
C TYR A 139 10.34 5.85 2.80
N GLN A 140 9.26 5.53 3.51
CA GLN A 140 8.25 4.57 3.04
C GLN A 140 6.87 4.94 3.57
N GLY A 141 5.83 4.60 2.83
CA GLY A 141 4.45 4.76 3.23
C GLY A 141 3.49 3.74 2.63
N CYS A 142 2.25 3.81 3.09
CA CYS A 142 1.15 2.98 2.61
C CYS A 142 -0.13 3.82 2.47
N ALA A 143 -1.15 3.21 1.90
CA ALA A 143 -2.51 3.72 1.86
C ALA A 143 -3.42 2.95 2.82
N GLU A 144 -4.41 3.63 3.39
CA GLU A 144 -5.35 3.08 4.38
C GLU A 144 -6.11 1.84 3.90
N TRP A 145 -6.32 1.72 2.59
CA TRP A 145 -6.96 0.55 1.95
C TRP A 145 -6.00 -0.66 1.79
N GLY A 146 -4.85 -0.65 2.46
CA GLY A 146 -4.00 -1.83 2.66
C GLY A 146 -2.94 -2.06 1.57
N PHE A 147 -2.55 -1.04 0.80
CA PHE A 147 -1.45 -1.12 -0.15
C PHE A 147 -0.23 -0.37 0.38
N CYS A 148 0.90 -1.06 0.44
CA CYS A 148 2.17 -0.46 0.81
C CYS A 148 3.08 -0.25 -0.40
N TYR A 149 3.67 0.93 -0.45
CA TYR A 149 4.68 1.28 -1.44
C TYR A 149 6.00 0.62 -1.00
N PRO A 150 6.88 0.24 -1.94
CA PRO A 150 8.22 -0.23 -1.58
C PRO A 150 9.01 0.91 -0.90
N PRO A 151 10.06 0.61 -0.12
CA PRO A 151 10.99 1.63 0.38
C PRO A 151 11.51 2.50 -0.75
N GLN A 152 11.57 3.81 -0.52
CA GLN A 152 12.10 4.79 -1.45
C GLN A 152 13.47 5.23 -0.96
N SER A 153 14.43 5.32 -1.89
CA SER A 153 15.73 5.95 -1.68
C SER A 153 15.94 6.93 -2.82
N THR A 154 16.01 8.22 -2.48
CA THR A 154 16.16 9.30 -3.47
C THR A 154 17.41 10.13 -3.18
N SER A 155 18.00 10.71 -4.22
CA SER A 155 19.23 11.50 -4.13
C SER A 155 18.98 12.86 -4.76
N GLN A 156 19.17 13.93 -3.99
CA GLN A 156 18.86 15.30 -4.38
C GLN A 156 20.12 16.18 -4.24
N PRO A 157 20.47 17.02 -5.23
CA PRO A 157 21.59 17.94 -5.07
C PRO A 157 21.36 18.89 -3.90
N LEU A 158 22.23 18.83 -2.89
CA LEU A 158 22.21 19.82 -1.82
C LEU A 158 22.80 21.11 -2.37
N LYS A 159 21.93 22.10 -2.61
CA LYS A 159 22.32 23.46 -2.96
C LYS A 159 22.43 24.25 -1.65
N PRO A 160 23.63 24.74 -1.28
CA PRO A 160 23.79 25.78 -0.25
C PRO A 160 23.22 27.13 -0.73
#